data_AF-A0A810CV94-F1
#
_entry.id   AF-A0A810CV94-F1
#
_cell.length_a   1.000
_cell.length_b   1.000
_cell.length_c   1.000
_cell.angle_alpha   90.00
_cell.angle_beta   90.00
_cell.angle_gamma   90.00
#
_symmetry.space_group_name_H-M   'P 1'
#
loop_
_entity.id
_entity.type
_entity.pdbx_description
1 polymer ?
#
loop_
_entity_poly.entity_id
_entity_poly.type
_entity_poly.pdbx_seq_one_letter_code
_entity_poly.pdbx_strand_id
1 'polypeptide(L)'
;MIQDSGQLPPSQGTNGCTACGRLVVTPVHSTYLPTGKLVNQWRCPVCRNAWQTSADPASSTDLQSNRSEHLRENAGHCLALEGTAPDDMARNQFRRMGDAWLALADTPDWLDGETPPVSRPPPQSAQA
;
A
#
# COMPACT_ATOMS: atom_id res chain seq x y z
N MET A 1 18.28 17.53 0.71
CA MET A 1 17.84 17.01 2.02
C MET A 1 16.38 16.61 1.87
N ILE A 2 16.12 15.38 1.45
CA ILE A 2 14.75 14.85 1.37
C ILE A 2 14.46 14.31 2.76
N GLN A 3 13.47 14.90 3.42
CA GLN A 3 12.98 14.40 4.70
C GLN A 3 12.32 13.06 4.43
N ASP A 4 13.01 11.99 4.83
CA ASP A 4 12.46 10.67 5.04
C ASP A 4 11.43 10.79 6.18
N SER A 5 10.21 11.14 5.79
CA SER A 5 9.05 11.09 6.67
C SER A 5 8.83 9.62 6.97
N GLY A 6 9.41 9.17 8.10
CA GLY A 6 9.32 7.80 8.58
C GLY A 6 7.89 7.29 8.44
N GLN A 7 7.70 6.45 7.43
CA GLN A 7 6.48 5.69 7.24
C GLN A 7 6.36 4.80 8.46
N LEU A 8 5.58 5.25 9.44
CA LEU A 8 5.25 4.46 10.62
C LEU A 8 4.65 3.14 10.12
N PRO A 9 5.15 1.98 10.60
CA PRO A 9 4.67 0.68 10.18
C PRO A 9 3.17 0.55 10.47
N PRO A 10 2.44 -0.27 9.69
CA PRO A 10 1.00 -0.35 9.75
C PRO A 10 0.54 -0.71 11.17
N SER A 11 -0.27 0.20 11.73
CA SER A 11 -1.29 -0.06 12.74
C SER A 11 -0.91 -0.81 14.04
N GLN A 12 0.06 -0.28 14.78
CA GLN A 12 -0.11 -0.23 16.26
C GLN A 12 -0.70 1.13 16.62
N GLY A 13 -1.88 1.41 16.05
CA GLY A 13 -2.53 2.71 16.13
C GLY A 13 -2.92 3.04 17.56
N THR A 14 -2.65 4.28 17.97
CA THR A 14 -3.14 4.84 19.22
C THR A 14 -4.64 4.56 19.39
N ASN A 15 -5.04 3.94 20.51
CA ASN A 15 -6.43 3.59 20.77
C ASN A 15 -6.95 4.25 22.05
N GLY A 16 -8.21 4.66 22.06
CA GLY A 16 -8.84 5.28 23.22
C GLY A 16 -9.33 4.23 24.22
N CYS A 17 -9.00 4.40 25.49
CA CYS A 17 -9.58 3.58 26.54
C CYS A 17 -11.11 3.69 26.54
N THR A 18 -11.80 2.56 26.42
CA THR A 18 -13.27 2.50 26.34
C THR A 18 -13.99 2.96 27.62
N ALA A 19 -13.26 3.16 28.72
CA ALA A 19 -13.81 3.62 29.99
C ALA A 19 -13.53 5.10 30.30
N CYS A 20 -12.30 5.57 30.07
CA CYS A 20 -11.89 6.95 30.45
C CYS A 20 -11.45 7.81 29.26
N GLY A 21 -11.49 7.30 28.04
CA GLY A 21 -11.09 8.01 26.82
C GLY A 21 -9.58 8.24 26.67
N ARG A 22 -8.76 7.89 27.66
CA ARG A 22 -7.31 8.08 27.59
C ARG A 22 -6.72 7.31 26.41
N LEU A 23 -5.97 8.03 25.57
CA LEU A 23 -5.21 7.44 24.48
C LEU A 23 -4.08 6.56 25.01
N VAL A 24 -4.02 5.33 24.47
CA VAL A 24 -2.98 4.34 24.74
C VAL A 24 -2.28 4.04 23.42
N VAL A 25 -0.96 4.20 23.41
CA VAL A 25 -0.15 4.15 22.18
C VAL A 25 0.40 2.76 21.85
N THR A 26 0.36 1.83 22.81
CA THR A 26 0.87 0.47 22.62
C THR A 26 -0.04 -0.55 23.31
N PRO A 27 -0.45 -1.63 22.63
CA PRO A 27 -1.12 -2.74 23.30
C PRO A 27 -0.16 -3.46 24.26
N VAL A 28 -0.73 -4.16 25.25
CA VAL A 28 0.04 -5.00 26.17
C VAL A 28 0.39 -6.36 25.56
N HIS A 29 -0.41 -6.82 24.60
CA HIS A 29 -0.16 -8.06 23.87
C HIS A 29 -0.79 -7.98 22.47
N SER A 30 -0.12 -8.55 21.47
CA SER A 30 -0.63 -8.66 20.11
C SER A 30 -0.53 -10.12 19.67
N THR A 31 -1.60 -10.67 19.14
CA THR A 31 -1.67 -12.07 18.69
C THR A 31 -2.15 -12.12 17.25
N TYR A 32 -1.41 -12.84 16.41
CA TYR A 32 -1.83 -13.18 15.05
C TYR A 32 -2.57 -14.52 15.07
N LEU A 33 -3.82 -14.51 14.62
CA LEU A 33 -4.61 -15.72 14.48
C LEU A 33 -4.31 -16.42 13.14
N PRO A 34 -4.47 -17.75 13.04
CA PRO A 34 -4.34 -18.48 11.77
C PRO A 34 -5.28 -17.99 10.66
N THR A 35 -6.35 -17.28 11.03
CA THR A 35 -7.29 -16.62 10.12
C THR A 35 -6.76 -15.30 9.52
N GLY A 36 -5.51 -14.93 9.81
CA GLY A 36 -4.90 -13.67 9.38
C GLY A 36 -5.25 -12.45 10.25
N LYS A 37 -6.23 -12.56 11.16
CA LYS A 37 -6.65 -11.45 12.03
C LYS A 37 -5.59 -11.12 13.07
N LEU A 38 -5.31 -9.82 13.24
CA LEU A 38 -4.47 -9.30 14.33
C LEU A 38 -5.36 -8.88 15.50
N VAL A 39 -5.17 -9.50 16.67
CA VAL A 39 -5.87 -9.13 17.90
C VAL A 39 -4.91 -8.42 18.84
N ASN A 40 -5.24 -7.18 19.18
CA ASN A 40 -4.51 -6.34 20.12
C ASN A 40 -5.24 -6.31 21.47
N GLN A 41 -4.54 -6.65 22.53
CA GLN A 41 -5.01 -6.55 23.90
C GLN A 41 -4.44 -5.28 24.54
N TRP A 42 -5.31 -4.49 25.17
CA TRP A 42 -4.99 -3.16 25.67
C TRP A 42 -5.17 -3.10 27.18
N ARG A 43 -4.40 -2.22 27.83
CA ARG A 43 -4.59 -1.88 29.23
C ARG A 43 -4.38 -0.39 29.46
N CYS A 44 -5.34 0.27 30.07
CA CYS A 44 -5.23 1.70 30.36
C CYS A 44 -4.26 1.93 31.54
N PRO A 45 -3.24 2.79 31.39
CA PRO A 45 -2.34 3.11 32.50
C PRO A 45 -3.01 3.95 33.60
N VAL A 46 -4.16 4.58 33.31
CA VAL A 46 -4.87 5.47 34.25
C VAL A 46 -5.93 4.69 35.03
N CYS A 47 -6.96 4.17 34.36
CA CYS A 47 -8.09 3.50 35.03
C CYS A 47 -7.96 1.97 35.08
N ARG A 48 -6.89 1.40 34.53
CA ARG A 48 -6.63 -0.06 34.45
C ARG A 48 -7.66 -0.90 33.71
N ASN A 49 -8.64 -0.27 33.05
CA ASN A 49 -9.54 -0.95 32.14
C ASN A 49 -8.76 -1.71 31.05
N ALA A 50 -9.20 -2.92 30.74
CA ALA A 50 -8.61 -3.78 29.72
C ALA A 50 -9.64 -4.05 28.63
N TRP A 51 -9.20 -4.01 27.37
CA TRP A 51 -10.08 -4.24 26.21
C TRP A 51 -9.29 -4.86 25.06
N GLN A 52 -9.99 -5.26 24.00
CA GLN A 52 -9.38 -5.84 22.80
C GLN A 52 -9.84 -5.08 21.56
N THR A 53 -8.98 -5.02 20.55
CA THR A 53 -9.36 -4.61 19.20
C THR A 53 -8.87 -5.67 18.21
N SER A 54 -9.64 -5.91 17.16
CA SER A 54 -9.23 -6.75 16.04
C SER A 54 -9.03 -5.90 14.80
N ALA A 55 -7.89 -6.05 14.13
CA ALA A 55 -7.69 -5.54 12.79
C ALA A 55 -7.80 -6.72 11.82
N ASP A 56 -8.79 -6.66 10.93
CA ASP A 56 -8.90 -7.60 9.83
C ASP A 56 -7.95 -7.14 8.72
N PRO A 57 -6.95 -7.94 8.30
CA PRO A 57 -6.08 -7.57 7.18
C PRO A 57 -6.88 -7.41 5.88
N ALA A 58 -8.04 -8.08 5.75
CA ALA A 58 -8.94 -7.92 4.62
C ALA A 58 -9.40 -6.46 4.42
N SER A 59 -9.54 -5.69 5.51
CA SER A 59 -9.88 -4.26 5.41
C SER A 59 -8.72 -3.42 4.83
N SER A 60 -7.48 -3.92 4.92
CA SER A 60 -6.32 -3.36 4.22
C SER A 60 -6.31 -3.78 2.74
N THR A 61 -6.74 -5.00 2.43
CA THR A 61 -6.85 -5.49 1.05
C THR A 61 -7.89 -4.70 0.25
N ASP A 62 -9.06 -4.40 0.82
CA ASP A 62 -10.08 -3.59 0.13
C ASP A 62 -9.58 -2.16 -0.19
N LEU A 63 -8.82 -1.55 0.73
CA LEU A 63 -8.17 -0.26 0.50
C LEU A 63 -7.04 -0.34 -0.54
N GLN A 64 -6.32 -1.46 -0.61
CA GLN A 64 -5.29 -1.71 -1.62
C GLN A 64 -5.91 -1.95 -3.00
N SER A 65 -6.97 -2.74 -3.11
CA SER A 65 -7.73 -2.95 -4.36
C SER A 65 -8.27 -1.64 -4.90
N ASN A 66 -8.89 -0.80 -4.06
CA ASN A 66 -9.35 0.53 -4.45
C ASN A 66 -8.21 1.42 -4.96
N ARG A 67 -7.04 1.34 -4.33
CA ARG A 67 -5.85 2.07 -4.78
C ARG A 67 -5.34 1.56 -6.13
N SER A 68 -5.29 0.25 -6.35
CA SER A 68 -4.86 -0.34 -7.62
C SER A 68 -5.81 0.00 -8.76
N GLU A 69 -7.12 -0.01 -8.52
CA GLU A 69 -8.14 0.42 -9.48
C GLU A 69 -7.92 1.88 -9.90
N HIS A 70 -7.73 2.79 -8.94
CA HIS A 70 -7.46 4.20 -9.23
C HIS A 70 -6.16 4.41 -10.05
N LEU A 71 -5.12 3.62 -9.78
CA LEU A 71 -3.87 3.68 -10.56
C LEU A 71 -4.10 3.21 -12.00
N ARG A 72 -4.93 2.17 -12.22
CA ARG A 72 -5.31 1.69 -13.56
C ARG A 72 -6.16 2.72 -14.31
N GLU A 73 -7.05 3.43 -13.63
CA GLU A 73 -7.81 4.56 -14.21
C GLU A 73 -6.87 5.68 -14.68
N ASN A 74 -5.90 6.07 -13.84
CA ASN A 74 -4.89 7.07 -14.22
C ASN A 74 -4.05 6.63 -15.41
N ALA A 75 -3.70 5.35 -15.49
CA ALA A 75 -3.04 4.79 -16.66
C ALA A 75 -3.91 4.92 -17.92
N GLY A 76 -5.19 4.56 -17.82
CA GLY A 76 -6.16 4.69 -18.93
C GLY A 76 -6.29 6.12 -19.43
N HIS A 77 -6.35 7.11 -18.53
CA HIS A 77 -6.35 8.52 -18.91
C HIS A 77 -5.08 8.94 -19.64
N CYS A 78 -3.91 8.49 -19.19
CA CYS A 78 -2.64 8.78 -19.88
C CYS A 78 -2.63 8.19 -21.29
N LEU A 79 -3.09 6.95 -21.47
CA LEU A 79 -3.16 6.31 -22.79
C LEU A 79 -4.18 6.96 -23.72
N ALA A 80 -5.29 7.48 -23.18
CA ALA A 80 -6.24 8.29 -23.95
C ALA A 80 -5.60 9.62 -24.44
N LEU A 81 -4.81 10.28 -23.58
CA LEU A 81 -4.05 11.48 -23.95
C LEU A 81 -2.96 11.17 -24.99
N GLU A 82 -2.30 10.02 -24.91
CA GLU A 82 -1.38 9.55 -25.96
C GLU A 82 -2.08 9.50 -27.32
N GLY A 83 -3.28 8.90 -27.41
CA GLY A 83 -4.03 8.78 -28.66
C GLY A 83 -4.44 10.12 -29.30
N THR A 84 -4.44 11.21 -28.53
CA THR A 84 -4.85 12.56 -28.97
C THR A 84 -3.69 13.56 -29.00
N ALA A 85 -2.47 13.13 -28.69
CA ALA A 85 -1.34 14.02 -28.52
C ALA A 85 -0.85 14.64 -29.84
N PRO A 86 -0.43 15.92 -29.81
CA PRO A 86 -0.13 16.71 -31.00
C PRO A 86 1.17 16.28 -31.71
N ASP A 87 2.10 15.66 -31.00
CA ASP A 87 3.42 15.27 -31.52
C ASP A 87 3.96 13.99 -30.86
N ASP A 88 5.04 13.44 -31.42
CA ASP A 88 5.66 12.19 -30.96
C ASP A 88 6.28 12.29 -29.57
N MET A 89 6.74 13.48 -29.16
CA MET A 89 7.32 13.67 -27.83
C MET A 89 6.22 13.58 -26.77
N ALA A 90 5.10 14.29 -26.98
CA ALA A 90 3.94 14.25 -26.11
C ALA A 90 3.33 12.83 -26.06
N ARG A 91 3.18 12.15 -27.22
CA ARG A 91 2.77 10.74 -27.26
C ARG A 91 3.65 9.87 -26.38
N ASN A 92 4.97 9.94 -26.57
CA ASN A 92 5.92 9.13 -25.80
C ASN A 92 5.89 9.46 -24.30
N GLN A 93 5.65 10.71 -23.92
CA GLN A 93 5.51 11.10 -22.52
C GLN A 93 4.26 10.47 -21.89
N PHE A 94 3.11 10.58 -22.54
CA PHE A 94 1.86 10.00 -22.05
C PHE A 94 1.92 8.49 -21.95
N ARG A 95 2.52 7.81 -22.95
CA ARG A 95 2.76 6.37 -22.91
C ARG A 95 3.57 5.95 -21.68
N ARG A 96 4.72 6.60 -21.46
CA ARG A 96 5.59 6.30 -20.31
C ARG A 96 4.90 6.53 -18.97
N MET A 97 4.06 7.57 -18.87
CA MET A 97 3.27 7.80 -17.66
C MET A 97 2.21 6.72 -17.48
N GLY A 98 1.52 6.28 -18.53
CA GLY A 98 0.59 5.16 -18.51
C GLY A 98 1.26 3.87 -18.02
N ASP A 99 2.40 3.52 -18.62
CA ASP A 99 3.19 2.34 -18.25
C ASP A 99 3.63 2.39 -16.77
N ALA A 100 4.05 3.56 -16.29
CA ALA A 100 4.46 3.74 -14.90
C ALA A 100 3.29 3.57 -13.91
N TRP A 101 2.09 4.07 -14.26
CA TRP A 101 0.90 3.89 -13.44
C TRP A 101 0.45 2.42 -13.38
N LEU A 102 0.53 1.69 -14.50
CA LEU A 102 0.26 0.25 -14.52
C LEU A 102 1.24 -0.53 -13.65
N ALA A 103 2.54 -0.26 -13.79
CA ALA A 103 3.56 -0.91 -12.96
C ALA A 103 3.33 -0.69 -11.45
N LEU A 104 2.84 0.50 -11.06
CA LEU A 104 2.45 0.78 -9.68
C LEU A 104 1.19 0.02 -9.25
N ALA A 105 0.21 -0.14 -10.13
CA ALA A 105 -1.03 -0.86 -9.85
C ALA A 105 -0.80 -2.37 -9.63
N ASP A 106 0.22 -2.93 -10.27
CA ASP A 106 0.58 -4.35 -10.19
C ASP A 106 1.60 -4.64 -9.06
N THR A 107 2.06 -3.61 -8.36
CA THR A 107 2.99 -3.77 -7.21
C THR A 107 2.42 -4.60 -6.06
N PRO A 108 1.13 -4.51 -5.69
CA PRO A 108 0.55 -5.40 -4.68
C PRO A 108 0.69 -6.88 -5.06
N ASP A 109 0.42 -7.23 -6.31
CA ASP A 109 0.54 -8.61 -6.81
C ASP A 109 2.00 -9.12 -6.74
N TRP A 110 2.99 -8.22 -6.86
CA TRP A 110 4.41 -8.57 -6.64
C TRP A 110 4.74 -8.80 -5.17
N LEU A 111 4.17 -7.99 -4.26
CA LEU A 111 4.39 -8.12 -2.81
C LEU A 111 3.71 -9.36 -2.23
N ASP A 112 2.57 -9.75 -2.79
CA ASP A 112 1.82 -10.95 -2.42
C ASP A 112 2.39 -12.22 -3.09
N GLY A 113 3.31 -12.06 -4.04
CA GLY A 113 3.99 -13.17 -4.72
C GLY A 113 3.19 -13.80 -5.87
N GLU A 114 2.05 -13.20 -6.25
CA GLU A 114 1.21 -13.62 -7.37
C GLU A 114 1.87 -13.35 -8.73
N THR A 115 2.74 -12.34 -8.81
CA THR A 115 3.55 -12.04 -10.00
C THR A 115 5.04 -12.25 -9.74
N PRO A 116 5.72 -13.16 -10.47
CA PRO A 116 7.16 -13.35 -10.32
C PRO A 116 7.94 -12.12 -10.85
N PRO A 117 9.09 -11.76 -10.25
CA PRO A 117 9.90 -10.65 -10.73
C PRO A 117 10.35 -10.92 -12.18
N VAL A 118 10.05 -9.99 -13.08
CA VAL A 118 10.36 -10.14 -14.51
C VAL A 118 11.87 -10.24 -14.69
N SER A 119 12.35 -11.30 -15.32
CA SER A 119 13.76 -11.47 -15.66
C SER A 119 14.22 -10.30 -16.52
N ARG A 120 15.22 -9.54 -16.05
CA ARG A 120 15.88 -8.50 -16.84
C ARG A 120 16.35 -9.14 -18.17
N PRO A 121 15.99 -8.58 -19.34
CA PRO A 121 16.53 -9.06 -20.61
C PRO A 121 18.06 -8.98 -20.55
N PRO A 122 18.80 -10.01 -21.00
CA PRO A 122 20.25 -9.95 -21.01
C PRO A 122 20.71 -8.71 -21.80
N PRO A 123 21.79 -8.04 -21.36
CA PRO A 123 22.28 -6.85 -22.05
C PRO A 123 22.50 -7.21 -23.52
N GLN A 124 21.86 -6.47 -24.43
CA GLN A 124 22.12 -6.59 -25.86
C GLN A 124 23.61 -6.30 -26.06
N SER A 125 24.38 -7.34 -26.31
CA SER A 125 25.78 -7.24 -26.70
C SER A 125 25.84 -6.30 -27.91
N ALA A 126 26.50 -5.15 -27.70
CA ALA A 126 26.86 -4.23 -28.76
C ALA A 126 27.58 -5.03 -29.86
N GLN A 127 26.93 -5.17 -31.01
CA GLN A 127 27.59 -5.67 -32.22
C GLN A 127 28.51 -4.55 -32.71
N ALA A 128 29.81 -4.85 -32.69
CA ALA A 128 30.86 -4.11 -33.37
C ALA A 128 30.93 -4.54 -34.85
#